data_AF-X0TDM6-F1
#
_entry.id   AF-X0TDM6-F1
#
_cell.length_a   1.000
_cell.length_b   1.000
_cell.length_c   1.000
_cell.angle_alpha   90.00
_cell.angle_beta   90.00
_cell.angle_gamma   90.00
#
_symmetry.space_group_name_H-M   'P 1'
#
loop_
_entity.id
_entity.type
_entity.pdbx_description
1 polymer ?
#
loop_
_entity_poly.entity_id
_entity_poly.type
_entity_poly.pdbx_seq_one_letter_code
_entity_poly.pdbx_strand_id
1 'polypeptide(L)'
;MARNFFVFRAARSFYRNLSRENLPKLVLFVSLLVILGGVFVFVAETGANPGKFGRLFDSIWWAFVTITTVGYGDRVPITPLGRVLAIVLMLMGIVTISTLP
;
A
#
# COMPACT_ATOMS: atom_id res chain seq x y z
N MET A 1 11.44 -27.60 23.93
CA MET A 1 11.09 -26.29 24.56
C MET A 1 12.06 -25.15 24.20
N ALA A 2 13.35 -25.40 23.91
CA ALA A 2 14.36 -24.35 23.62
C ALA A 2 14.27 -23.65 22.24
N ARG A 3 13.63 -24.28 21.22
CA ARG A 3 13.55 -23.73 19.85
C ARG A 3 12.68 -22.47 19.76
N ASN A 4 11.65 -22.36 20.59
CA ASN A 4 10.74 -21.20 20.60
C ASN A 4 11.43 -19.94 21.14
N PHE A 5 12.39 -20.07 22.05
CA PHE A 5 13.11 -18.95 22.65
C PHE A 5 14.11 -18.30 21.67
N PHE A 6 14.72 -19.11 20.79
CA PHE A 6 15.61 -18.60 19.74
C PHE A 6 14.82 -17.81 18.68
N VAL A 7 13.68 -18.34 18.23
CA VAL A 7 12.79 -17.65 17.29
C VAL A 7 12.25 -16.35 17.90
N PHE A 8 11.86 -16.35 19.17
CA PHE A 8 11.39 -15.14 19.85
C PHE A 8 12.49 -14.08 20.00
N ARG A 9 13.72 -14.49 20.31
CA ARG A 9 14.88 -13.59 20.39
C ARG A 9 15.31 -13.07 19.01
N ALA A 10 15.24 -13.90 17.97
CA ALA A 10 15.52 -13.52 16.59
C ALA A 10 14.46 -12.56 16.04
N ALA A 11 13.17 -12.82 16.30
CA ALA A 11 12.09 -11.91 15.95
C ALA A 11 12.22 -10.56 16.69
N ARG A 12 12.58 -10.60 17.99
CA ARG A 12 12.82 -9.39 18.78
C ARG A 12 14.09 -8.64 18.36
N SER A 13 15.15 -9.32 17.95
CA SER A 13 16.37 -8.67 17.45
C SER A 13 16.16 -8.10 16.05
N PHE A 14 15.41 -8.80 15.18
CA PHE A 14 15.00 -8.31 13.87
C PHE A 14 14.12 -7.08 14.01
N TYR A 15 13.08 -7.11 14.85
CA TYR A 15 12.21 -5.97 15.12
C TYR A 15 12.96 -4.79 15.76
N ARG A 16 13.93 -5.05 16.66
CA ARG A 16 14.76 -4.01 17.29
C ARG A 16 15.82 -3.42 16.35
N ASN A 17 16.25 -4.17 15.34
CA ASN A 17 17.10 -3.66 14.26
C ASN A 17 16.25 -2.88 13.23
N LEU A 18 15.04 -3.35 12.92
CA LEU A 18 14.05 -2.66 12.09
C LEU A 18 13.64 -1.32 12.69
N SER A 19 13.48 -1.26 14.02
CA SER A 19 13.07 -0.05 14.75
C SER A 19 14.19 0.97 14.94
N ARG A 20 15.43 0.66 14.56
CA ARG A 20 16.57 1.60 14.61
C ARG A 20 16.78 2.36 13.31
N GLU A 21 16.14 1.93 12.23
CA GLU A 21 16.17 2.54 10.89
C GLU A 21 14.87 3.35 10.61
N ASN A 22 14.83 4.13 9.52
CA ASN A 22 13.64 4.89 9.10
C ASN A 22 12.42 4.00 8.69
N LEU A 23 12.49 2.69 8.90
CA LEU A 23 11.48 1.70 8.50
C LEU A 23 10.09 1.92 9.11
N PRO A 24 9.91 2.21 10.41
CA PRO A 24 8.58 2.51 10.95
C PRO A 24 7.95 3.76 10.33
N LYS A 25 8.76 4.79 10.03
CA LYS A 25 8.30 6.01 9.35
C LYS A 25 7.89 5.71 7.92
N LEU A 26 8.66 4.88 7.21
CA LEU A 26 8.35 4.44 5.85
C LEU A 26 7.05 3.63 5.79
N VAL A 27 6.88 2.66 6.69
CA VAL A 27 5.65 1.84 6.76
C VAL A 27 4.43 2.73 7.04
N LEU A 28 4.56 3.69 7.94
CA LEU A 28 3.51 4.67 8.19
C LEU A 28 3.21 5.51 6.95
N PHE A 29 4.24 6.02 6.27
CA PHE A 29 4.10 6.83 5.06
C PHE A 29 3.41 6.04 3.92
N VAL A 30 3.84 4.81 3.66
CA VAL A 30 3.20 3.91 2.67
C VAL A 30 1.75 3.62 3.04
N SER A 31 1.48 3.36 4.32
CA SER A 31 0.11 3.10 4.79
C SER A 31 -0.80 4.30 4.54
N LEU A 32 -0.29 5.52 4.76
CA LEU A 32 -1.01 6.75 4.44
C LEU A 32 -1.27 6.89 2.93
N LEU A 33 -0.28 6.62 2.08
CA LEU A 33 -0.46 6.67 0.62
C LEU A 33 -1.51 5.65 0.14
N VAL A 34 -1.51 4.44 0.71
CA VAL A 34 -2.49 3.39 0.38
C VAL A 34 -3.90 3.82 0.77
N ILE A 35 -4.07 4.36 1.98
CA ILE A 35 -5.38 4.81 2.47
C ILE A 35 -5.87 5.99 1.63
N LEU A 36 -5.04 7.01 1.41
CA LEU A 36 -5.42 8.21 0.64
C LEU A 36 -5.68 7.88 -0.83
N GLY A 37 -4.80 7.12 -1.47
CA GLY A 37 -4.97 6.66 -2.85
C GLY A 37 -6.22 5.81 -3.02
N GLY A 38 -6.48 4.91 -2.07
CA GLY A 38 -7.71 4.09 -2.04
C GLY A 38 -8.97 4.95 -1.89
N VAL A 39 -8.98 5.93 -0.98
CA VAL A 39 -10.12 6.85 -0.79
C VAL A 39 -10.37 7.70 -2.04
N PHE A 40 -9.33 8.30 -2.63
CA PHE A 40 -9.50 9.15 -3.81
C PHE A 40 -10.02 8.38 -5.01
N VAL A 41 -9.49 7.17 -5.25
CA VAL A 41 -9.97 6.32 -6.34
C VAL A 41 -11.36 5.76 -6.04
N PHE A 42 -11.68 5.44 -4.79
CA PHE A 42 -13.04 5.07 -4.40
C PHE A 42 -14.04 6.16 -4.80
N VAL A 43 -13.78 7.41 -4.42
CA VAL A 43 -14.65 8.55 -4.76
C VAL A 43 -14.75 8.75 -6.28
N ALA A 44 -13.66 8.59 -7.01
CA ALA A 44 -13.65 8.71 -8.47
C ALA A 44 -14.42 7.56 -9.18
N GLU A 45 -14.42 6.35 -8.62
CA GLU A 45 -14.89 5.15 -9.31
C GLU A 45 -16.23 4.60 -8.81
N THR A 46 -16.72 4.97 -7.61
CA THR A 46 -17.91 4.34 -6.99
C THR A 46 -19.14 4.36 -7.90
N GLY A 47 -19.36 5.45 -8.66
CA GLY A 47 -20.50 5.57 -9.57
C GLY A 47 -20.26 4.99 -10.97
N ALA A 48 -19.01 4.98 -11.44
CA ALA A 48 -18.66 4.54 -12.80
C ALA A 48 -18.31 3.05 -12.87
N ASN A 49 -17.79 2.48 -11.79
CA ASN A 49 -17.29 1.12 -11.72
C ASN A 49 -17.76 0.40 -10.42
N PRO A 50 -19.07 0.34 -10.15
CA PRO A 50 -19.61 -0.16 -8.89
C PRO A 50 -19.30 -1.65 -8.65
N GLY A 51 -19.09 -2.43 -9.72
CA GLY A 51 -18.74 -3.85 -9.60
C GLY A 51 -17.31 -4.12 -9.14
N LYS A 52 -16.40 -3.13 -9.23
CA LYS A 52 -14.98 -3.26 -8.84
C LYS A 52 -14.59 -2.34 -7.69
N PHE A 53 -15.21 -1.16 -7.59
CA PHE A 53 -14.95 -0.12 -6.58
C PHE A 53 -16.19 0.21 -5.74
N GLY A 54 -17.10 -0.75 -5.54
CA GLY A 54 -18.33 -0.55 -4.78
C GLY A 54 -18.17 -0.45 -3.26
N ARG A 55 -17.02 -0.85 -2.71
CA ARG A 55 -16.69 -0.70 -1.28
C ARG A 55 -15.34 -0.02 -1.10
N LEU A 56 -15.19 0.73 -0.02
CA LEU A 56 -13.93 1.42 0.29
C LEU A 56 -12.74 0.44 0.39
N PHE A 57 -12.95 -0.71 1.04
CA PHE A 57 -11.91 -1.72 1.20
C PHE A 57 -11.42 -2.31 -0.13
N ASP A 58 -12.27 -2.37 -1.16
CA ASP A 58 -11.86 -2.81 -2.50
C ASP A 58 -10.87 -1.82 -3.14
N SER A 59 -11.05 -0.54 -2.86
CA SER A 59 -10.20 0.54 -3.37
C SER A 59 -8.87 0.62 -2.61
N ILE A 60 -8.90 0.38 -1.30
CA ILE A 60 -7.69 0.25 -0.46
C ILE A 60 -6.87 -0.98 -0.90
N TRP A 61 -7.52 -2.12 -1.16
CA TRP A 61 -6.87 -3.31 -1.72
C TRP A 61 -6.18 -2.99 -3.05
N TRP A 62 -6.89 -2.34 -3.96
CA TRP A 62 -6.32 -1.91 -5.23
C TRP A 62 -5.11 -0.99 -5.05
N ALA A 63 -5.19 -0.01 -4.14
CA ALA A 63 -4.09 0.92 -3.88
C ALA A 63 -2.85 0.19 -3.32
N PHE A 64 -3.06 -0.80 -2.44
CA PHE A 64 -2.00 -1.64 -1.90
C PHE A 64 -1.30 -2.48 -2.98
N VAL A 65 -2.07 -3.17 -3.82
CA VAL A 65 -1.55 -4.00 -4.93
C VAL A 65 -0.85 -3.15 -5.99
N THR A 66 -1.30 -1.91 -6.19
CA THR A 66 -0.73 -0.97 -7.16
C THR A 66 0.58 -0.36 -6.67
N ILE A 67 0.62 0.17 -5.45
CA ILE A 67 1.83 0.81 -4.92
C ILE A 67 2.98 -0.19 -4.72
N THR A 68 2.64 -1.46 -4.44
CA THR A 68 3.61 -2.57 -4.34
C THR A 68 4.00 -3.16 -5.69
N THR A 69 3.47 -2.63 -6.80
CA THR A 69 3.72 -3.08 -8.18
C THR A 69 3.29 -4.52 -8.49
N VAL A 70 2.48 -5.14 -7.63
CA VAL A 70 1.97 -6.51 -7.85
C VAL A 70 0.97 -6.55 -9.01
N GLY A 71 0.03 -5.61 -9.05
CA GLY A 71 -0.84 -5.38 -10.21
C GLY A 71 -1.68 -6.59 -10.69
N TYR A 72 -2.46 -7.24 -9.82
CA TYR A 72 -3.29 -8.41 -10.21
C TYR A 72 -4.27 -8.15 -11.37
N GLY A 73 -4.68 -6.90 -11.60
CA GLY A 73 -5.62 -6.53 -12.67
C GLY A 73 -7.08 -6.89 -12.38
N ASP A 74 -7.39 -7.35 -11.17
CA ASP A 74 -8.74 -7.68 -10.70
C ASP A 74 -9.64 -6.44 -10.59
N ARG A 75 -9.04 -5.28 -10.29
CA ARG A 75 -9.69 -3.96 -10.20
C ARG A 75 -8.83 -2.94 -10.91
N VAL A 76 -9.42 -2.14 -11.80
CA VAL A 76 -8.70 -1.13 -12.59
C VAL A 76 -9.59 0.11 -12.73
N PRO A 77 -9.11 1.31 -12.36
CA PRO A 77 -9.87 2.54 -12.54
C PRO A 77 -10.15 2.81 -14.02
N ILE A 78 -11.40 3.12 -14.34
CA ILE A 78 -11.82 3.39 -15.73
C ILE A 78 -12.12 4.87 -15.99
N THR A 79 -12.36 5.65 -14.94
CA THR A 79 -12.62 7.08 -15.09
C THR A 79 -11.33 7.84 -15.43
N PRO A 80 -11.41 8.95 -16.19
CA PRO A 80 -10.25 9.80 -16.46
C PRO A 80 -9.58 10.28 -15.16
N LEU A 81 -10.37 10.71 -14.18
CA LEU A 81 -9.87 11.14 -12.88
C LEU A 81 -9.21 9.99 -12.11
N GLY A 82 -9.85 8.81 -12.05
CA GLY A 82 -9.30 7.62 -11.40
C GLY A 82 -7.97 7.19 -12.01
N ARG A 83 -7.81 7.29 -13.33
CA ARG A 83 -6.54 7.01 -14.02
C ARG A 83 -5.44 8.02 -13.68
N VAL A 84 -5.77 9.31 -13.62
CA VAL A 84 -4.82 10.35 -13.19
C VAL A 84 -4.36 10.08 -11.75
N LEU A 85 -5.29 9.80 -10.84
CA LEU A 85 -4.99 9.45 -9.45
C LEU A 85 -4.13 8.19 -9.34
N ALA A 86 -4.38 7.18 -10.18
CA ALA A 86 -3.58 5.97 -10.25
C ALA A 86 -2.13 6.24 -10.70
N ILE A 87 -1.94 7.07 -11.72
CA ILE A 87 -0.60 7.47 -12.17
C ILE A 87 0.17 8.16 -11.05
N VAL A 88 -0.47 9.09 -10.33
CA VAL A 88 0.14 9.78 -9.18
C VAL A 88 0.54 8.77 -8.10
N LEU A 89 -0.34 7.82 -7.74
CA LEU A 89 -0.05 6.79 -6.75
C LEU A 89 1.15 5.91 -7.15
N MET A 90 1.23 5.50 -8.43
CA MET A 90 2.34 4.71 -8.95
C MET A 90 3.67 5.47 -8.85
N LEU A 91 3.69 6.75 -9.24
CA LEU A 91 4.89 7.59 -9.12
C LEU A 91 5.33 7.74 -7.66
N MET A 92 4.38 7.96 -6.73
CA MET A 92 4.68 8.03 -5.31
C MET A 92 5.25 6.71 -4.75
N GLY A 93 4.78 5.56 -5.26
CA GLY A 93 5.33 4.25 -4.92
C GLY A 93 6.81 4.12 -5.30
N ILE A 94 7.17 4.54 -6.51
CA ILE A 94 8.56 4.52 -6.99
C ILE A 94 9.45 5.42 -6.12
N VAL A 95 9.01 6.65 -5.84
CA VAL A 95 9.75 7.60 -4.98
C VAL A 95 9.99 7.00 -3.60
N THR A 96 8.96 6.40 -3.02
CA THR A 96 9.02 5.77 -1.70
C THR A 96 10.10 4.69 -1.64
N ILE A 97 10.15 3.80 -2.64
CA ILE A 97 11.15 2.73 -2.71
C ILE A 97 12.55 3.31 -2.87
N SER A 98 12.71 4.37 -3.68
CA SER A 98 13.99 5.05 -3.89
C SER A 98 14.51 5.80 -2.66
N THR A 99 13.64 6.21 -1.73
CA THR A 99 14.04 6.95 -0.52
C THR A 99 14.52 6.07 0.63
N LEU A 100 14.52 4.74 0.47
CA LEU A 100 15.20 3.83 1.38
C LEU A 100 16.72 4.01 1.22
N PRO A 101 17.45 4.47 2.25
CA PRO A 101 18.91 4.55 2.22
C PRO A 101 19.59 3.18 2.16
#